data_AF-A0A8X6KUY3-F1
#
_entry.id   AF-A0A8X6KUY3-F1
#
_cell.length_a   1.000
_cell.length_b   1.000
_cell.length_c   1.000
_cell.angle_alpha   90.00
_cell.angle_beta   90.00
_cell.angle_gamma   90.00
#
_symmetry.space_group_name_H-M   'P 1'
#
loop_
_entity.id
_entity.type
_entity.pdbx_description
1 polymer ?
#
loop_
_entity_poly.entity_id
_entity_poly.type
_entity_poly.pdbx_seq_one_letter_code
_entity_poly.pdbx_strand_id
1 'polypeptide(L)'
;FVTWKEEEENKTISKYVRQRGSKTLKNGDIVMNYHCCRSGTYKPKRKGVNSLKSQGSAKIGISFPAIIKVRQSTENVVVQYFPNHKNHENQLEHFRLSESDRAAVAVLVVDEHKNGKPVAFCFSNKSSEDVFRIYFSAIKNAVGIIETTTFMTDDAPAFYNAWSYVMGTVKNVLLCAWHVTRNWHQNLNKIKNPEKRKIVNKALKAVKEGLCLETFSKLMKQFIQELNIFGKYFQQNYAKRPEKWVYCYRKGLGINTNMYLESP
;
A
#
# COMPACT_ATOMS: atom_id res chain seq x y z
N PHE A 1 -16.60 19.92 -1.02
CA PHE A 1 -16.56 19.68 0.44
C PHE A 1 -15.70 18.48 0.82
N VAL A 2 -16.01 17.26 0.34
CA VAL A 2 -15.30 16.03 0.77
C VAL A 2 -13.79 16.14 0.53
N THR A 3 -13.36 16.50 -0.68
CA THR A 3 -11.95 16.68 -1.05
C THR A 3 -11.25 17.71 -0.16
N TRP A 4 -11.81 18.91 -0.01
CA TRP A 4 -11.27 19.95 0.86
C TRP A 4 -11.10 19.49 2.32
N LYS A 5 -12.10 18.78 2.86
CA LYS A 5 -12.04 18.27 4.23
C LYS A 5 -10.88 17.27 4.38
N GLU A 6 -10.71 16.38 3.40
CA GLU A 6 -9.64 15.38 3.41
C GLU A 6 -8.24 16.03 3.32
N GLU A 7 -8.08 17.04 2.45
CA GLU A 7 -6.84 17.83 2.36
C GLU A 7 -6.51 18.53 3.68
N GLU A 8 -7.50 19.15 4.33
CA GLU A 8 -7.31 19.85 5.60
C GLU A 8 -7.02 18.89 6.76
N GLU A 9 -7.69 17.73 6.80
CA GLU A 9 -7.44 16.65 7.78
C GLU A 9 -6.02 16.11 7.66
N ASN A 10 -5.53 15.93 6.43
CA ASN A 10 -4.17 15.48 6.16
C ASN A 10 -3.12 16.55 6.53
N LYS A 11 -3.38 17.82 6.20
CA LYS A 11 -2.50 18.94 6.53
C LYS A 11 -2.35 19.14 8.04
N THR A 12 -3.45 19.00 8.78
CA THR A 12 -3.49 19.30 10.22
C THR A 12 -3.31 18.08 11.12
N ILE A 13 -3.20 16.87 10.55
CA ILE A 13 -3.16 15.60 11.29
C ILE A 13 -4.35 15.52 12.26
N SER A 14 -5.52 15.93 11.77
CA SER A 14 -6.77 15.92 12.54
C SER A 14 -7.84 15.18 11.75
N LYS A 15 -8.89 14.72 12.43
CA LYS A 15 -9.99 14.01 11.75
C LYS A 15 -11.32 14.46 12.31
N TYR A 16 -12.25 14.81 11.44
CA TYR A 16 -13.58 15.29 11.75
C TYR A 16 -14.61 14.24 11.35
N VAL A 17 -15.34 13.75 12.35
CA VAL A 17 -16.30 12.65 12.22
C VAL A 17 -17.70 13.11 12.58
N ARG A 18 -18.70 12.50 11.93
CA ARG A 18 -20.11 12.72 12.28
C ARG A 18 -20.41 11.96 13.56
N GLN A 19 -20.75 12.70 14.61
CA GLN A 19 -21.26 12.11 15.85
C GLN A 19 -22.78 11.87 15.79
N ARG A 20 -23.48 12.58 14.89
CA ARG A 20 -24.93 12.53 14.73
C ARG A 20 -25.32 12.47 13.24
N GLY A 21 -26.55 12.03 12.99
CA GLY A 21 -27.20 12.10 11.68
C GLY A 21 -27.31 13.54 11.16
N SER A 22 -27.51 13.68 9.85
CA SER A 22 -27.80 14.96 9.21
C SER A 22 -29.22 15.38 9.58
N LYS A 23 -29.47 16.68 9.57
CA LYS A 23 -30.82 17.22 9.78
C LYS A 23 -31.26 17.96 8.53
N THR A 24 -32.51 17.74 8.13
CA THR A 24 -33.13 18.50 7.05
C THR A 24 -33.87 19.70 7.65
N LEU A 25 -33.59 20.88 7.14
CA LEU A 25 -34.29 22.12 7.52
C LEU A 25 -35.61 22.24 6.75
N LYS A 26 -36.52 23.09 7.23
CA LYS A 26 -37.84 23.30 6.61
C LYS A 26 -37.75 23.77 5.14
N ASN A 27 -36.66 24.42 4.78
CA ASN A 27 -36.39 24.90 3.42
C ASN A 27 -35.71 23.84 2.52
N GLY A 28 -35.58 22.59 2.97
CA GLY A 28 -34.95 21.49 2.21
C GLY A 28 -33.44 21.37 2.40
N ASP A 29 -32.78 22.35 3.02
CA ASP A 29 -31.33 22.29 3.23
C ASP A 29 -30.93 21.18 4.20
N ILE A 30 -29.78 20.57 3.95
CA ILE A 30 -29.19 19.55 4.81
C ILE A 30 -28.07 20.16 5.64
N VAL A 31 -28.21 20.09 6.96
CA VAL A 31 -27.14 20.50 7.89
C VAL A 31 -26.47 19.29 8.53
N MET A 32 -25.15 19.35 8.61
CA MET A 32 -24.33 18.29 9.19
C MET A 32 -23.13 18.89 9.93
N ASN A 33 -22.81 18.31 11.08
CA ASN A 33 -21.71 18.72 11.92
C ASN A 33 -20.68 17.59 12.01
N TYR A 34 -19.43 17.93 11.75
CA TYR A 34 -18.28 17.05 11.92
C TYR A 34 -17.46 17.55 13.08
N HIS A 35 -17.32 16.75 14.12
CA HIS A 35 -16.53 17.09 15.30
C HIS A 35 -15.18 16.39 15.24
N CYS A 36 -14.15 16.97 15.86
CA CYS A 36 -12.88 16.27 16.05
C CYS A 36 -13.11 14.84 16.59
N CYS A 37 -12.40 13.87 16.02
CA CYS A 37 -12.52 12.44 16.33
C CYS A 37 -12.19 12.14 17.79
N ARG A 38 -11.37 13.00 18.41
CA ARG A 38 -11.00 12.93 19.82
C ARG A 38 -12.05 13.54 20.76
N SER A 39 -12.91 14.43 20.27
CA SER A 39 -13.94 15.11 21.06
C SER A 39 -14.96 14.15 21.66
N GLY A 40 -15.31 14.38 22.93
CA GLY A 40 -16.33 13.65 23.69
C GLY A 40 -15.80 12.57 24.61
N THR A 41 -16.71 11.88 25.30
CA THR A 41 -16.42 10.79 26.22
C THR A 41 -16.44 9.43 25.52
N TYR A 42 -15.52 8.54 25.88
CA TYR A 42 -15.62 7.14 25.49
C TYR A 42 -16.89 6.50 26.07
N LYS A 43 -17.65 5.80 25.24
CA LYS A 43 -18.78 4.98 25.67
C LYS A 43 -18.58 3.55 25.18
N PRO A 44 -18.39 2.57 26.07
CA PRO A 44 -18.22 1.18 25.68
C PRO A 44 -19.51 0.67 25.02
N LYS A 45 -19.38 0.01 23.86
CA LYS A 45 -20.53 -0.51 23.10
C LYS A 45 -20.95 -1.93 23.51
N ARG A 46 -20.15 -2.64 24.30
CA ARG A 46 -20.43 -4.01 24.76
C ARG A 46 -20.23 -4.11 26.27
N LYS A 47 -21.14 -4.80 26.96
CA LYS A 47 -20.91 -5.36 28.30
C LYS A 47 -20.04 -6.61 28.12
N GLY A 48 -18.72 -6.46 28.13
CA GLY A 48 -17.81 -7.58 27.87
C GLY A 48 -16.34 -7.15 27.90
N VAL A 49 -15.54 -7.97 28.56
CA VAL A 49 -14.20 -7.76 29.09
C VAL A 49 -13.12 -7.71 28.01
N ASN A 50 -13.21 -6.77 27.07
CA ASN A 50 -12.01 -6.39 26.32
C ASN A 50 -11.42 -5.17 27.02
N SER A 51 -10.24 -5.35 27.62
CA SER A 51 -9.43 -4.24 28.08
C SER A 51 -9.24 -3.25 26.92
N LEU A 52 -9.21 -1.96 27.25
CA LEU A 52 -8.77 -0.98 26.27
C LEU A 52 -7.38 -1.39 25.77
N LYS A 53 -7.08 -1.06 24.51
CA LYS A 53 -5.73 -1.22 23.98
C LYS A 53 -4.74 -0.45 24.88
N SER A 54 -3.45 -0.78 24.84
CA SER A 54 -2.43 -0.09 25.64
C SER A 54 -2.46 1.43 25.45
N GLN A 55 -2.76 1.91 24.24
CA GLN A 55 -2.93 3.34 23.95
C GLN A 55 -4.24 3.96 24.47
N GLY A 56 -5.16 3.19 25.04
CA GLY A 56 -6.45 3.69 25.53
C GLY A 56 -7.44 4.09 24.44
N SER A 57 -8.39 4.95 24.82
CA SER A 57 -9.42 5.48 23.91
C SER A 57 -8.89 6.71 23.16
N ALA A 58 -9.26 6.84 21.88
CA ALA A 58 -9.00 8.08 21.13
C ALA A 58 -9.75 9.30 21.69
N LYS A 59 -10.73 9.09 22.58
CA LYS A 59 -11.57 10.13 23.17
C LYS A 59 -10.89 10.77 24.38
N ILE A 60 -10.80 12.10 24.38
CA ILE A 60 -10.17 12.89 25.47
C ILE A 60 -11.08 13.11 26.68
N GLY A 61 -12.32 12.62 26.65
CA GLY A 61 -13.25 12.76 27.78
C GLY A 61 -13.98 14.12 27.84
N ILE A 62 -13.53 15.12 27.09
CA ILE A 62 -14.12 16.47 27.06
C ILE A 62 -14.70 16.83 25.69
N SER A 63 -15.77 17.61 25.68
CA SER A 63 -16.35 18.18 24.46
C SER A 63 -15.51 19.37 24.01
N PHE A 64 -15.14 19.38 22.73
CA PHE A 64 -14.09 20.26 22.24
C PHE A 64 -14.56 21.08 21.01
N PRO A 65 -14.14 22.36 20.86
CA PRO A 65 -14.71 23.29 19.89
C PRO A 65 -14.28 23.05 18.43
N ALA A 66 -13.30 22.17 18.18
CA ALA A 66 -12.92 21.83 16.81
C ALA A 66 -14.07 21.13 16.07
N ILE A 67 -14.68 21.86 15.14
CA ILE A 67 -15.88 21.45 14.43
C ILE A 67 -15.90 22.02 12.99
N ILE A 68 -16.45 21.24 12.07
CA ILE A 68 -16.84 21.69 10.74
C ILE A 68 -18.36 21.64 10.67
N LYS A 69 -19.00 22.78 10.48
CA LYS A 69 -20.44 22.86 10.24
C LYS A 69 -20.67 23.03 8.76
N VAL A 70 -21.51 22.17 8.18
CA VAL A 70 -21.80 22.18 6.75
C VAL A 70 -23.30 22.38 6.56
N ARG A 71 -23.65 23.31 5.69
CA ARG A 71 -25.00 23.49 5.18
C ARG A 71 -24.97 23.27 3.67
N GLN A 72 -25.70 22.26 3.23
CA GLN A 72 -25.79 21.89 1.83
C GLN A 72 -27.19 22.22 1.31
N SER A 73 -27.25 23.10 0.33
CA SER A 73 -28.43 23.33 -0.51
C SER A 73 -28.29 22.57 -1.83
N THR A 74 -29.25 22.74 -2.73
CA THR A 74 -29.21 22.16 -4.09
C THR A 74 -28.06 22.70 -4.92
N GLU A 75 -27.71 23.98 -4.76
CA GLU A 75 -26.72 24.66 -5.60
C GLU A 75 -25.38 24.88 -4.91
N ASN A 76 -25.37 24.97 -3.58
CA ASN A 76 -24.21 25.46 -2.83
C ASN A 76 -23.92 24.63 -1.58
N VAL A 77 -22.65 24.63 -1.18
CA VAL A 77 -22.20 24.07 0.10
C VAL A 77 -21.48 25.14 0.90
N VAL A 78 -22.08 25.55 2.02
CA VAL A 78 -21.51 26.51 2.96
C VAL A 78 -20.84 25.77 4.10
N VAL A 79 -19.59 26.11 4.39
CA VAL A 79 -18.77 25.46 5.42
C VAL A 79 -18.32 26.50 6.44
N GLN A 80 -18.56 26.25 7.72
CA GLN A 80 -17.94 26.99 8.82
C GLN A 80 -16.92 26.09 9.51
N TYR A 81 -15.65 26.48 9.43
CA TYR A 81 -14.53 25.69 9.94
C TYR A 81 -13.95 26.31 11.22
N PHE A 82 -13.88 25.52 12.29
CA PHE A 82 -13.25 25.88 13.55
C PHE A 82 -12.08 24.90 13.82
N PRO A 83 -10.81 25.28 13.54
CA PRO A 83 -9.64 24.39 13.64
C PRO A 83 -9.03 24.26 15.03
N ASN A 84 -9.54 24.98 16.02
CA ASN A 84 -8.83 25.23 17.28
C ASN A 84 -8.70 23.96 18.13
N HIS A 85 -7.49 23.38 18.20
CA HIS A 85 -7.08 22.19 18.97
C HIS A 85 -6.31 22.48 20.29
N LYS A 86 -6.37 23.72 20.82
CA LYS A 86 -5.56 24.19 21.96
C LYS A 86 -5.52 23.32 23.24
N ASN A 87 -6.47 22.40 23.47
CA ASN A 87 -6.49 21.57 24.69
C ASN A 87 -6.11 20.10 24.46
N HIS A 88 -5.60 19.74 23.29
CA HIS A 88 -4.89 18.47 23.12
C HIS A 88 -3.92 18.53 21.94
N GLU A 89 -2.80 17.81 22.06
CA GLU A 89 -1.91 17.60 20.93
C GLU A 89 -2.52 16.60 19.94
N ASN A 90 -2.15 16.74 18.66
CA ASN A 90 -2.50 15.75 17.65
C ASN A 90 -1.53 14.58 17.77
N GLN A 91 -1.93 13.57 18.56
CA GLN A 91 -1.16 12.35 18.76
C GLN A 91 -1.41 11.37 17.60
N LEU A 92 -0.36 11.03 16.87
CA LEU A 92 -0.40 10.12 15.71
C LEU A 92 -1.03 8.76 16.04
N GLU A 93 -0.86 8.27 17.27
CA GLU A 93 -1.41 6.99 17.75
C GLU A 93 -2.95 6.90 17.74
N HIS A 94 -3.63 8.05 17.73
CA HIS A 94 -5.10 8.13 17.66
C HIS A 94 -5.61 8.58 16.29
N PHE A 95 -4.71 8.88 15.36
CA PHE A 95 -5.04 9.21 13.99
C PHE A 95 -5.37 7.93 13.22
N ARG A 96 -6.66 7.76 12.88
CA ARG A 96 -7.08 6.64 12.03
C ARG A 96 -6.82 6.98 10.57
N LEU A 97 -5.81 6.35 9.96
CA LEU A 97 -5.63 6.31 8.51
C LEU A 97 -6.94 5.87 7.84
N SER A 98 -7.36 6.57 6.77
CA SER A 98 -8.49 6.12 5.95
C SER A 98 -8.15 4.81 5.23
N GLU A 99 -9.13 4.13 4.65
CA GLU A 99 -8.88 2.91 3.87
C GLU A 99 -8.06 3.20 2.60
N SER A 100 -8.25 4.38 1.99
CA SER A 100 -7.44 4.85 0.86
C SER A 100 -6.01 5.24 1.26
N ASP A 101 -5.80 5.72 2.49
CA ASP A 101 -4.49 6.18 3.00
C ASP A 101 -3.61 5.05 3.56
N ARG A 102 -4.06 3.80 3.53
CA ARG A 102 -3.29 2.68 4.08
C ARG A 102 -2.47 2.00 2.98
N ALA A 103 -1.31 2.57 2.66
CA ALA A 103 -0.21 1.75 2.16
C ALA A 103 0.40 1.04 3.37
N ALA A 104 0.05 -0.25 3.53
CA ALA A 104 0.71 -1.12 4.50
C ALA A 104 1.87 -1.82 3.81
N VAL A 105 3.09 -1.45 4.17
CA VAL A 105 4.29 -2.15 3.72
C VAL A 105 4.74 -3.07 4.84
N ALA A 106 4.90 -4.35 4.52
CA ALA A 106 5.44 -5.33 5.45
C ALA A 106 6.85 -5.74 5.01
N VAL A 107 7.76 -5.91 5.97
CA VAL A 107 9.00 -6.66 5.74
C VAL A 107 8.71 -8.10 6.16
N LEU A 108 8.92 -9.03 5.22
CA LEU A 108 8.82 -10.46 5.47
C LEU A 108 10.23 -11.05 5.48
N VAL A 109 10.50 -11.92 6.43
CA VAL A 109 11.69 -12.78 6.46
C VAL A 109 11.27 -14.21 6.18
N VAL A 110 12.20 -14.99 5.64
CA VAL A 110 11.97 -16.40 5.35
C VAL A 110 12.58 -17.23 6.49
N ASP A 111 11.77 -18.09 7.10
CA ASP A 111 12.22 -19.03 8.13
C ASP A 111 12.91 -20.27 7.52
N GLU A 112 13.46 -21.15 8.37
CA GLU A 112 14.09 -22.41 7.98
C GLU A 112 13.17 -23.35 7.20
N HIS A 113 11.86 -23.18 7.33
CA HIS A 113 10.82 -23.93 6.62
C HIS A 113 10.37 -23.25 5.33
N LYS A 114 11.05 -22.18 4.90
CA LYS A 114 10.77 -21.38 3.69
C LYS A 114 9.43 -20.66 3.74
N ASN A 115 8.91 -20.37 4.93
CA ASN A 115 7.70 -19.59 5.09
C ASN A 115 8.04 -18.11 5.33
N GLY A 116 7.28 -17.24 4.69
CA GLY A 116 7.33 -15.80 4.95
C GLY A 116 6.68 -15.48 6.28
N LYS A 117 7.44 -14.84 7.16
CA LYS A 117 6.94 -14.29 8.42
C LYS A 117 7.06 -12.77 8.38
N PRO A 118 5.95 -12.02 8.53
CA PRO A 118 6.04 -10.58 8.64
C PRO A 118 6.69 -10.22 9.98
N VAL A 119 7.72 -9.37 9.95
CA VAL A 119 8.50 -8.98 11.14
C VAL A 119 8.47 -7.49 11.41
N ALA A 120 8.11 -6.68 10.42
CA ALA A 120 7.92 -5.25 10.59
C ALA A 120 6.82 -4.75 9.66
N PHE A 121 6.13 -3.69 10.09
CA PHE A 121 5.08 -3.04 9.32
C PHE A 121 5.31 -1.52 9.31
N CYS A 122 5.08 -0.92 8.14
CA CYS A 122 4.99 0.52 7.97
C CYS A 122 3.58 0.87 7.49
N PHE A 123 2.95 1.81 8.19
CA PHE A 123 1.67 2.37 7.78
C PHE A 123 1.88 3.83 7.42
N SER A 124 1.67 4.17 6.15
CA SER A 124 1.90 5.52 5.64
C SER A 124 0.83 5.90 4.62
N ASN A 125 0.50 7.19 4.58
CA ASN A 125 -0.31 7.81 3.53
C ASN A 125 0.48 8.09 2.24
N LYS A 126 1.79 7.86 2.27
CA LYS A 126 2.71 8.04 1.15
C LYS A 126 3.52 6.77 0.93
N SER A 127 3.66 6.40 -0.35
CA SER A 127 4.48 5.27 -0.81
C SER A 127 5.63 5.83 -1.66
N SER A 128 6.67 6.33 -1.01
CA SER A 128 7.84 6.95 -1.65
C SER A 128 9.15 6.44 -1.03
N GLU A 129 10.27 6.62 -1.75
CA GLU A 129 11.59 6.21 -1.28
C GLU A 129 11.95 6.83 0.09
N ASP A 130 11.64 8.12 0.30
CA ASP A 130 11.91 8.80 1.58
C ASP A 130 11.19 8.16 2.77
N VAL A 131 9.92 7.76 2.56
CA VAL A 131 9.14 7.05 3.59
C VAL A 131 9.78 5.71 3.90
N PHE A 132 10.23 4.99 2.88
CA PHE A 132 10.88 3.69 3.07
C PHE A 132 12.24 3.82 3.73
N ARG A 133 12.99 4.90 3.49
CA ARG A 133 14.25 5.20 4.19
C ARG A 133 14.01 5.41 5.69
N ILE A 134 12.98 6.18 6.06
CA ILE A 134 12.59 6.37 7.46
C ILE A 134 12.21 5.02 8.09
N TYR A 135 11.41 4.24 7.38
CA TYR A 135 10.96 2.93 7.84
C TYR A 135 12.13 1.96 8.07
N PHE A 136 13.01 1.78 7.09
CA PHE A 136 14.18 0.92 7.23
C PHE A 136 15.18 1.45 8.26
N SER A 137 15.30 2.77 8.43
CA SER A 137 16.14 3.36 9.47
C SER A 137 15.61 3.03 10.87
N ALA A 138 14.29 3.04 11.06
CA ALA A 138 13.68 2.61 12.31
C ALA A 138 13.97 1.13 12.61
N ILE A 139 13.91 0.26 11.60
CA ILE A 139 14.31 -1.15 11.75
C ILE A 139 15.79 -1.25 12.11
N LYS A 140 16.66 -0.54 11.40
CA LYS A 140 18.11 -0.52 11.67
C LYS A 140 18.43 -0.08 13.09
N ASN A 141 17.73 0.92 13.61
CA ASN A 141 17.91 1.39 14.98
C ASN A 141 17.46 0.35 16.01
N ALA A 142 16.46 -0.47 15.69
CA ALA A 142 15.93 -1.48 16.61
C ALA A 142 16.77 -2.76 16.65
N VAL A 143 17.30 -3.22 15.51
CA VAL A 143 17.95 -4.54 15.39
C VAL A 143 19.35 -4.52 14.75
N GLY A 144 19.85 -3.34 14.37
CA GLY A 144 21.10 -3.20 13.62
C GLY A 144 20.93 -3.43 12.11
N ILE A 145 22.06 -3.56 11.41
CA ILE A 145 22.07 -3.82 9.97
C ILE A 145 21.66 -5.27 9.71
N ILE A 146 20.66 -5.46 8.85
CA ILE A 146 20.21 -6.78 8.42
C ILE A 146 20.96 -7.17 7.15
N GLU A 147 21.83 -8.16 7.25
CA GLU A 147 22.48 -8.76 6.10
C GLU A 147 21.55 -9.78 5.44
N THR A 148 21.46 -9.74 4.11
CA THR A 148 20.72 -10.73 3.33
C THR A 148 21.41 -11.01 2.01
N THR A 149 21.35 -12.25 1.54
CA THR A 149 21.83 -12.64 0.22
C THR A 149 20.83 -12.32 -0.88
N THR A 150 19.54 -12.26 -0.54
CA THR A 150 18.44 -12.14 -1.51
C THR A 150 17.39 -11.17 -0.98
N PHE A 151 17.10 -10.13 -1.76
CA PHE A 151 16.06 -9.14 -1.48
C PHE A 151 14.98 -9.21 -2.55
N MET A 152 13.72 -9.28 -2.15
CA MET A 152 12.58 -9.34 -3.06
C MET A 152 11.63 -8.17 -2.81
N THR A 153 11.26 -7.48 -3.87
CA THR A 153 10.32 -6.35 -3.82
C THR A 153 9.33 -6.43 -4.98
N ASP A 154 8.31 -5.58 -4.97
CA ASP A 154 7.53 -5.31 -6.17
C ASP A 154 8.39 -4.68 -7.29
N ASP A 155 7.77 -4.30 -8.41
CA ASP A 155 8.47 -3.62 -9.51
C ASP A 155 8.50 -2.10 -9.33
N ALA A 156 8.78 -1.62 -8.11
CA ALA A 156 9.04 -0.23 -7.81
C ALA A 156 10.49 -0.03 -7.31
N PRO A 157 11.25 0.92 -7.88
CA PRO A 157 12.66 1.14 -7.49
C PRO A 157 12.81 1.66 -6.05
N ALA A 158 11.78 2.34 -5.53
CA ALA A 158 11.82 3.03 -4.24
C ALA A 158 12.19 2.10 -3.06
N PHE A 159 11.72 0.85 -3.05
CA PHE A 159 12.00 -0.08 -1.96
C PHE A 159 13.47 -0.47 -1.90
N TYR A 160 14.05 -0.92 -3.03
CA TYR A 160 15.45 -1.35 -3.04
C TYR A 160 16.42 -0.18 -2.90
N ASN A 161 16.10 0.98 -3.48
CA ASN A 161 16.90 2.19 -3.28
C ASN A 161 16.96 2.58 -1.80
N ALA A 162 15.81 2.61 -1.12
CA ALA A 162 15.75 2.91 0.31
C ALA A 162 16.48 1.85 1.14
N TRP A 163 16.29 0.56 0.84
CA TRP A 163 16.98 -0.53 1.53
C TRP A 163 18.49 -0.41 1.37
N SER A 164 18.98 -0.28 0.13
CA SER A 164 20.42 -0.22 -0.15
C SER A 164 21.09 1.00 0.47
N TYR A 165 20.39 2.12 0.58
CA TYR A 165 20.86 3.30 1.31
C TYR A 165 21.02 3.06 2.81
N VAL A 166 20.08 2.35 3.45
CA VAL A 166 20.05 2.18 4.91
C VAL A 166 20.85 0.97 5.38
N MET A 167 20.65 -0.17 4.71
CA MET A 167 21.14 -1.49 5.08
C MET A 167 22.34 -1.96 4.24
N GLY A 168 22.57 -1.35 3.06
CA GLY A 168 23.62 -1.75 2.13
C GLY A 168 23.15 -2.61 0.96
N THR A 169 24.03 -2.83 0.00
CA THR A 169 23.73 -3.55 -1.25
C THR A 169 23.53 -5.05 -1.03
N VAL A 170 22.64 -5.65 -1.81
CA VAL A 170 22.33 -7.08 -1.75
C VAL A 170 22.76 -7.77 -3.04
N LYS A 171 23.32 -8.99 -2.93
CA LYS A 171 23.81 -9.77 -4.07
C LYS A 171 22.72 -10.07 -5.10
N ASN A 172 21.56 -10.54 -4.64
CA ASN A 172 20.45 -10.91 -5.51
C ASN A 172 19.23 -10.02 -5.24
N VAL A 173 18.80 -9.25 -6.24
CA VAL A 173 17.60 -8.41 -6.16
C VAL A 173 16.53 -8.96 -7.10
N LEU A 174 15.46 -9.51 -6.54
CA LEU A 174 14.40 -10.20 -7.26
C LEU A 174 13.11 -9.38 -7.28
N LEU A 175 12.33 -9.56 -8.35
CA LEU A 175 10.96 -9.09 -8.43
C LEU A 175 10.00 -10.16 -7.90
N CYS A 176 9.04 -9.73 -7.09
CA CYS A 176 7.95 -10.56 -6.59
C CYS A 176 7.15 -11.14 -7.76
N ALA A 177 7.04 -12.46 -7.85
CA ALA A 177 6.46 -13.12 -9.02
C ALA A 177 4.96 -12.82 -9.16
N TRP A 178 4.26 -12.62 -8.04
CA TRP A 178 2.86 -12.18 -8.04
C TRP A 178 2.70 -10.79 -8.66
N HIS A 179 3.51 -9.81 -8.25
CA HIS A 179 3.46 -8.45 -8.81
C HIS A 179 3.79 -8.44 -10.30
N VAL A 180 4.79 -9.20 -10.73
CA VAL A 180 5.11 -9.39 -12.15
C VAL A 180 3.91 -9.96 -12.91
N THR A 181 3.28 -11.01 -12.38
CA THR A 181 2.11 -11.67 -13.00
C THR A 181 0.90 -10.73 -13.06
N ARG A 182 0.65 -9.95 -12.00
CA ARG A 182 -0.41 -8.95 -11.93
C ARG A 182 -0.20 -7.84 -12.96
N ASN A 183 1.02 -7.29 -13.04
CA ASN A 183 1.39 -6.26 -14.01
C ASN A 183 1.23 -6.76 -15.46
N TRP A 184 1.62 -8.01 -15.72
CA TRP A 184 1.37 -8.64 -17.02
C TRP A 184 -0.11 -8.72 -17.31
N HIS A 185 -0.95 -9.27 -16.42
CA HIS A 185 -2.40 -9.36 -16.63
C HIS A 185 -3.05 -8.00 -16.90
N GLN A 186 -2.68 -6.96 -16.15
CA GLN A 186 -3.18 -5.60 -16.38
C GLN A 186 -2.83 -5.08 -17.79
N ASN A 187 -1.64 -5.39 -18.29
CA ASN A 187 -1.22 -4.99 -19.63
C ASN A 187 -1.76 -5.92 -20.73
N LEU A 188 -2.01 -7.21 -20.43
CA LEU A 188 -2.69 -8.14 -21.33
C LEU A 188 -4.13 -7.72 -21.61
N ASN A 189 -4.82 -7.12 -20.64
CA ASN A 189 -6.17 -6.59 -20.82
C ASN A 189 -6.24 -5.44 -21.84
N LYS A 190 -5.09 -4.84 -22.20
CA LYS A 190 -5.01 -3.84 -23.27
C LYS A 190 -5.05 -4.46 -24.67
N ILE A 191 -4.85 -5.78 -24.78
CA ILE A 191 -4.99 -6.53 -26.03
C ILE A 191 -6.47 -6.82 -26.26
N LYS A 192 -7.09 -6.14 -27.23
CA LYS A 192 -8.52 -6.28 -27.55
C LYS A 192 -8.89 -7.66 -28.10
N ASN A 193 -7.99 -8.30 -28.86
CA ASN A 193 -8.25 -9.60 -29.47
C ASN A 193 -8.10 -10.74 -28.43
N PRO A 194 -9.19 -11.50 -28.13
CA PRO A 194 -9.18 -12.54 -27.09
C PRO A 194 -8.25 -13.72 -27.40
N GLU A 195 -8.21 -14.18 -28.65
CA GLU A 195 -7.37 -15.30 -29.09
C GLU A 195 -5.89 -14.95 -28.98
N LYS A 196 -5.51 -13.75 -29.45
CA LYS A 196 -4.14 -13.24 -29.25
C LYS A 196 -3.81 -13.15 -27.77
N ARG A 197 -4.69 -12.60 -26.94
CA ARG A 197 -4.48 -12.51 -25.48
C ARG A 197 -4.26 -13.89 -24.85
N LYS A 198 -4.98 -14.92 -25.29
CA LYS A 198 -4.83 -16.31 -24.81
C LYS A 198 -3.47 -16.92 -25.20
N ILE A 199 -3.05 -16.75 -26.45
CA ILE A 199 -1.72 -17.16 -26.93
C ILE A 199 -0.64 -16.48 -26.10
N VAL A 200 -0.78 -15.18 -25.88
CA VAL A 200 0.19 -14.38 -25.12
C VAL A 200 0.28 -14.84 -23.67
N ASN A 201 -0.86 -15.07 -23.02
CA ASN A 201 -0.86 -15.55 -21.64
C ASN A 201 -0.20 -16.94 -21.51
N LYS A 202 -0.47 -17.86 -22.46
CA LYS A 202 0.15 -19.20 -22.47
C LYS A 202 1.68 -19.12 -22.58
N ALA A 203 2.18 -18.26 -23.45
CA ALA A 203 3.62 -18.07 -23.61
C ALA A 203 4.26 -17.42 -22.39
N LEU A 204 3.65 -16.39 -21.78
CA LEU A 204 4.17 -15.77 -20.55
C LEU A 204 4.26 -16.76 -19.40
N LYS A 205 3.28 -17.66 -19.29
CA LYS A 205 3.31 -18.76 -18.33
C LYS A 205 4.47 -19.72 -18.60
N ALA A 206 4.65 -20.15 -19.85
CA ALA A 206 5.78 -21.00 -20.25
C ALA A 206 7.15 -20.33 -20.04
N VAL A 207 7.24 -19.02 -20.24
CA VAL A 207 8.45 -18.22 -20.01
C VAL A 207 8.75 -18.08 -18.52
N LYS A 208 7.72 -17.87 -17.69
CA LYS A 208 7.86 -17.80 -16.23
C LYS A 208 8.27 -19.15 -15.63
N GLU A 209 7.66 -20.24 -16.10
CA GLU A 209 7.88 -21.62 -15.66
C GLU A 209 9.10 -22.28 -16.36
N GLY A 210 9.67 -21.61 -17.36
CA GLY A 210 10.65 -22.15 -18.30
C GLY A 210 11.95 -22.64 -17.66
N LEU A 211 12.24 -23.92 -17.89
CA LEU A 211 13.37 -24.68 -17.35
C LEU A 211 14.65 -24.60 -18.20
N CYS A 212 14.78 -23.66 -19.14
CA CYS A 212 15.96 -23.54 -20.00
C CYS A 212 16.11 -22.13 -20.60
N LEU A 213 17.33 -21.57 -20.53
CA LEU A 213 17.72 -20.25 -21.02
C LEU A 213 17.61 -20.09 -22.55
N GLU A 214 17.82 -21.19 -23.29
CA GLU A 214 17.72 -21.22 -24.75
C GLU A 214 16.26 -21.22 -25.20
N THR A 215 15.40 -22.00 -24.53
CA THR A 215 13.95 -22.00 -24.78
C THR A 215 13.34 -20.63 -24.48
N PHE A 216 13.77 -19.98 -23.38
CA PHE A 216 13.40 -18.61 -23.05
C PHE A 216 13.74 -17.64 -24.17
N SER A 217 14.99 -17.67 -24.65
CA SER A 217 15.48 -16.74 -25.68
C SER A 217 14.75 -16.92 -27.02
N LYS A 218 14.43 -18.17 -27.39
CA LYS A 218 13.68 -18.48 -28.61
C LYS A 218 12.22 -18.01 -28.53
N LEU A 219 11.54 -18.32 -27.42
CA LEU A 219 10.17 -17.86 -27.18
C LEU A 219 10.08 -16.34 -27.17
N MET A 220 11.02 -15.67 -26.50
CA MET A 220 11.09 -14.21 -26.42
C MET A 220 11.22 -13.53 -27.79
N LYS A 221 12.06 -14.04 -28.70
CA LYS A 221 12.23 -13.49 -30.04
C LYS A 221 10.95 -13.62 -30.87
N GLN A 222 10.29 -14.78 -30.82
CA GLN A 222 9.03 -15.03 -31.51
C GLN A 222 7.90 -14.11 -30.99
N PHE A 223 7.92 -13.83 -29.68
CA PHE A 223 6.88 -13.07 -29.01
C PHE A 223 6.92 -11.56 -29.23
N ILE A 224 8.12 -10.98 -29.29
CA ILE A 224 8.32 -9.53 -29.48
C ILE A 224 7.81 -9.09 -30.85
N GLN A 225 7.90 -9.95 -31.87
CA GLN A 225 7.42 -9.67 -33.23
C GLN A 225 5.88 -9.60 -33.32
N GLU A 226 5.13 -10.33 -32.49
CA GLU A 226 3.67 -10.45 -32.62
C GLU A 226 2.87 -9.35 -31.87
N LEU A 227 3.51 -8.55 -31.02
CA LEU A 227 2.82 -7.66 -30.08
C LEU A 227 3.34 -6.22 -30.09
N ASN A 228 2.78 -5.37 -30.95
CA ASN A 228 3.23 -3.97 -31.06
C ASN A 228 3.11 -3.14 -29.76
N ILE A 229 2.12 -3.40 -28.88
CA ILE A 229 1.93 -2.64 -27.63
C ILE A 229 2.46 -3.41 -26.43
N PHE A 230 2.02 -4.66 -26.23
CA PHE A 230 2.48 -5.48 -25.11
C PHE A 230 3.96 -5.86 -25.25
N GLY A 231 4.43 -6.16 -26.46
CA GLY A 231 5.83 -6.50 -26.72
C GLY A 231 6.77 -5.34 -26.40
N LYS A 232 6.42 -4.10 -26.77
CA LYS A 232 7.17 -2.89 -26.36
C LYS A 232 7.22 -2.74 -24.84
N TYR A 233 6.07 -2.86 -24.16
CA TYR A 233 5.99 -2.83 -22.71
C TYR A 233 6.90 -3.91 -22.08
N PHE A 234 6.79 -5.15 -22.55
CA PHE A 234 7.56 -6.26 -22.03
C PHE A 234 9.06 -6.09 -22.27
N GLN A 235 9.45 -5.59 -23.44
CA GLN A 235 10.85 -5.37 -23.79
C GLN A 235 11.49 -4.26 -22.95
N GLN A 236 10.75 -3.19 -22.68
CA GLN A 236 11.21 -2.09 -21.83
C GLN A 236 11.32 -2.50 -20.37
N ASN A 237 10.38 -3.29 -19.86
CA ASN A 237 10.25 -3.55 -18.42
C ASN A 237 10.80 -4.91 -17.96
N TYR A 238 10.89 -5.96 -18.79
CA TYR A 238 11.23 -7.31 -18.32
C TYR A 238 12.30 -8.02 -19.14
N ALA A 239 12.30 -7.87 -20.47
CA ALA A 239 13.20 -8.63 -21.35
C ALA A 239 14.70 -8.36 -21.10
N LYS A 240 15.04 -7.16 -20.61
CA LYS A 240 16.43 -6.76 -20.32
C LYS A 240 16.96 -7.22 -18.95
N ARG A 241 16.10 -7.79 -18.10
CA ARG A 241 16.42 -8.18 -16.72
C ARG A 241 15.81 -9.54 -16.32
N PRO A 242 15.96 -10.60 -17.14
CA PRO A 242 15.34 -11.91 -16.89
C PRO A 242 15.76 -12.54 -15.55
N GLU A 243 16.97 -12.26 -15.08
CA GLU A 243 17.54 -12.73 -13.82
C GLU A 243 16.71 -12.33 -12.60
N LYS A 244 15.95 -11.23 -12.69
CA LYS A 244 15.15 -10.74 -11.56
C LYS A 244 13.81 -11.47 -11.38
N TRP A 245 13.28 -12.16 -12.41
CA TRP A 245 11.90 -12.65 -12.37
C TRP A 245 11.69 -14.06 -12.93
N VAL A 246 12.54 -14.56 -13.82
CA VAL A 246 12.40 -15.91 -14.41
C VAL A 246 12.72 -16.98 -13.35
N TYR A 247 11.93 -18.05 -13.31
CA TYR A 247 12.05 -19.10 -12.28
C TYR A 247 13.42 -19.78 -12.25
N CYS A 248 14.02 -20.06 -13.41
CA CYS A 248 15.31 -20.77 -13.47
C CYS A 248 16.44 -20.03 -12.74
N TYR A 249 16.45 -18.70 -12.76
CA TYR A 249 17.42 -17.86 -12.03
C TYR A 249 17.13 -17.75 -10.53
N ARG A 250 15.89 -18.06 -10.10
CA ARG A 250 15.46 -18.01 -8.70
C ARG A 250 15.76 -19.32 -7.97
N LYS A 251 15.96 -20.41 -8.70
CA LYS A 251 16.22 -21.74 -8.14
C LYS A 251 17.49 -21.70 -7.29
N GLY A 252 17.37 -22.09 -6.03
CA GLY A 252 18.51 -22.13 -5.09
C GLY A 252 18.79 -20.82 -4.34
N LEU A 253 18.03 -19.73 -4.57
CA LEU A 253 18.23 -18.45 -3.87
C LEU A 253 17.51 -18.34 -2.52
N GLY A 254 17.08 -19.47 -1.94
CA GLY A 254 16.43 -19.53 -0.62
C GLY A 254 14.97 -19.06 -0.57
N ILE A 255 14.47 -18.33 -1.57
CA ILE A 255 13.08 -17.87 -1.63
C ILE A 255 12.28 -18.78 -2.55
N ASN A 256 11.51 -19.70 -1.97
CA ASN A 256 10.55 -20.48 -2.74
C ASN A 256 9.30 -19.63 -2.95
N THR A 257 8.86 -19.47 -4.20
CA THR A 257 7.58 -18.82 -4.57
C THR A 257 6.41 -19.72 -4.21
N ASN A 258 6.38 -20.24 -2.99
CA ASN A 258 5.19 -20.86 -2.47
C ASN A 258 4.16 -19.76 -2.27
N MET A 259 2.93 -20.08 -2.67
CA MET A 259 1.76 -19.21 -2.71
C MET A 259 1.56 -18.33 -1.47
N TYR A 260 2.10 -18.70 -0.31
CA TYR A 260 2.04 -17.95 0.95
C TYR A 260 2.93 -16.69 1.02
N LEU A 261 4.12 -16.71 0.42
CA LEU A 261 5.07 -15.57 0.44
C LEU A 261 4.67 -14.46 -0.54
N GLU A 262 3.92 -14.83 -1.57
CA GLU A 262 3.51 -13.95 -2.67
C GLU A 262 1.98 -13.87 -2.82
N SER A 263 1.20 -14.27 -1.80
CA SER A 263 -0.25 -14.01 -1.77
C SER A 263 -0.54 -12.60 -1.23
N PRO A 264 -1.52 -11.89 -1.80
CA PRO A 264 -1.94 -10.57 -1.34
C PRO A 264 -2.57 -10.58 0.06
#